data_AF-A0A973SDS5-F1
#
_entry.id   AF-A0A973SDS5-F1
#
_cell.length_a   1.000
_cell.length_b   1.000
_cell.length_c   1.000
_cell.angle_alpha   90.00
_cell.angle_beta   90.00
_cell.angle_gamma   90.00
#
_symmetry.space_group_name_H-M   'P 1'
#
loop_
_entity.id
_entity.type
_entity.pdbx_description
1 polymer ?
#
loop_
_entity_poly.entity_id
_entity_poly.type
_entity_poly.pdbx_seq_one_letter_code
_entity_poly.pdbx_strand_id
1 'polypeptide(L)'
;MQAPRDFIDRRQLVSALRALRRGDFTVRLPEEVDGVDGEIASIFNEVVSLNEEMTQEFERLSKVVGKEGKITQRGRVKNARGGWESAIRSVNELIEDMVQPTAEVSRVIGAVAKGDLSQSMTVEIDGRPLRGEFLRIGKVVNTMVDQLNGFASEVTRVAREVGTEGKLGGQARVKGVAGTWKDLTDNVNAMATNLTGQVRNIAEVTTAVARGDLSKKITVEVKGEILELKNTINTMVDQLNGFASEVTRVAREVGTEGKLGGQARVEGVAGTWKDLTDNVNLMADNLTGQVRNIAEVTTAVARGDLSKKITVEVKGEIVELKNTINT
;
A
#
# COMPACT_ATOMS: atom_id res chain seq x y z
N MET A 1 -35.86 -56.41 -65.59
CA MET A 1 -36.80 -55.87 -64.58
C MET A 1 -37.01 -56.93 -63.52
N GLN A 2 -36.38 -56.79 -62.36
CA GLN A 2 -36.71 -57.58 -61.17
C GLN A 2 -38.01 -57.04 -60.59
N ALA A 3 -38.92 -57.92 -60.15
CA ALA A 3 -40.15 -57.52 -59.49
C ALA A 3 -39.81 -56.75 -58.20
N PRO A 4 -40.54 -55.68 -57.85
CA PRO A 4 -40.36 -55.01 -56.57
C PRO A 4 -40.47 -56.04 -55.43
N ARG A 5 -39.57 -55.97 -54.45
CA ARG A 5 -39.68 -56.81 -53.26
C ARG A 5 -40.84 -56.30 -52.44
N ASP A 6 -41.92 -57.07 -52.36
CA ASP A 6 -43.15 -56.68 -51.67
C ASP A 6 -43.05 -56.64 -50.13
N PHE A 7 -41.91 -57.04 -49.52
CA PHE A 7 -41.77 -57.08 -48.06
C PHE A 7 -40.32 -57.03 -47.53
N ILE A 8 -40.14 -56.52 -46.31
CA ILE A 8 -38.88 -56.57 -45.55
C ILE A 8 -38.78 -57.87 -44.75
N ASP A 9 -37.65 -58.57 -44.87
CA ASP A 9 -37.39 -59.76 -44.03
C ASP A 9 -37.26 -59.34 -42.56
N ARG A 10 -38.08 -59.94 -41.68
CA ARG A 10 -38.02 -59.72 -40.23
C ARG A 10 -36.63 -59.97 -39.65
N ARG A 11 -35.83 -60.87 -40.23
CA ARG A 11 -34.42 -61.08 -39.82
C ARG A 11 -33.55 -59.88 -40.15
N GLN A 12 -33.79 -59.22 -41.29
CA GLN A 12 -33.11 -57.99 -41.68
C GLN A 12 -33.50 -56.83 -40.76
N LEU A 13 -34.78 -56.67 -40.45
CA LEU A 13 -35.26 -55.68 -39.48
C LEU A 13 -34.64 -55.89 -38.09
N VAL A 14 -34.62 -57.13 -37.58
CA VAL A 14 -33.98 -57.46 -36.31
C VAL A 14 -32.47 -57.19 -36.33
N SER A 15 -31.79 -57.47 -37.46
CA SER A 15 -30.37 -57.14 -37.62
C SER A 15 -30.14 -55.64 -37.58
N ALA A 16 -30.98 -54.86 -38.26
CA ALA A 16 -30.89 -53.41 -38.30
C ALA A 16 -31.16 -52.78 -36.93
N LEU A 17 -32.18 -53.24 -36.22
CA LEU A 17 -32.45 -52.84 -34.84
C LEU A 17 -31.31 -53.23 -33.89
N ARG A 18 -30.66 -54.39 -34.09
CA ARG A 18 -29.46 -54.78 -33.32
C ARG A 18 -28.26 -53.88 -33.62
N ALA A 19 -28.09 -53.43 -34.85
CA ALA A 19 -27.04 -52.48 -35.24
C ALA A 19 -27.28 -51.12 -34.57
N LEU A 20 -28.49 -50.56 -34.71
CA LEU A 20 -28.89 -49.32 -34.05
C LEU A 20 -28.71 -49.41 -32.52
N ARG A 21 -29.14 -50.51 -31.89
CA ARG A 21 -28.96 -50.74 -30.44
C ARG A 21 -27.49 -50.73 -30.01
N ARG A 22 -26.55 -51.07 -30.89
CA ARG A 22 -25.10 -51.01 -30.61
C ARG A 22 -24.48 -49.64 -30.91
N GLY A 23 -25.29 -48.66 -31.34
CA GLY A 23 -24.81 -47.34 -31.76
C GLY A 23 -24.21 -47.31 -33.17
N ASP A 24 -24.45 -48.33 -33.99
CA ASP A 24 -24.07 -48.28 -35.41
C ASP A 24 -25.16 -47.54 -36.18
N PHE A 25 -24.89 -46.26 -36.48
CA PHE A 25 -25.80 -45.41 -37.24
C PHE A 25 -25.54 -45.42 -38.74
N THR A 26 -24.67 -46.29 -39.26
CA THR A 26 -24.45 -46.45 -40.71
C THR A 26 -25.48 -47.39 -41.34
N VAL A 27 -26.21 -48.14 -40.52
CA VAL A 27 -27.23 -49.11 -40.97
C VAL A 27 -28.40 -48.43 -41.67
N ARG A 28 -28.85 -48.99 -42.80
CA ARG A 28 -30.04 -48.54 -43.53
C ARG A 28 -30.89 -49.73 -43.94
N LEU A 29 -32.21 -49.56 -43.91
CA LEU A 29 -33.18 -50.46 -44.51
C LEU A 29 -33.50 -49.99 -45.95
N PRO A 30 -33.81 -50.91 -46.88
CA PRO A 30 -34.11 -50.57 -48.26
C PRO A 30 -35.44 -49.80 -48.37
N GLU A 31 -35.43 -48.67 -49.07
CA GLU A 31 -36.60 -47.79 -49.26
C GLU A 31 -37.42 -48.13 -50.51
N GLU A 32 -36.92 -49.03 -51.36
CA GLU A 32 -37.54 -49.47 -52.63
C GLU A 32 -38.63 -50.56 -52.42
N VAL A 33 -39.19 -50.65 -51.21
CA VAL A 33 -40.24 -51.59 -50.84
C VAL A 33 -41.55 -50.84 -50.75
N ASP A 34 -42.60 -51.34 -51.40
CA ASP A 34 -43.91 -50.70 -51.39
C ASP A 34 -44.72 -51.04 -50.13
N GLY A 35 -45.66 -50.18 -49.75
CA GLY A 35 -46.56 -50.40 -48.63
C GLY A 35 -45.94 -50.16 -47.24
N VAL A 36 -46.47 -50.83 -46.21
CA VAL A 36 -46.11 -50.59 -44.80
C VAL A 36 -44.63 -50.89 -44.52
N ASP A 37 -44.04 -51.86 -45.20
CA ASP A 37 -42.63 -52.19 -45.02
C ASP A 37 -41.71 -51.08 -45.53
N GLY A 38 -42.06 -50.42 -46.64
CA GLY A 38 -41.37 -49.20 -47.09
C GLY A 38 -41.45 -48.05 -46.09
N GLU A 39 -42.63 -47.84 -45.50
CA GLU A 39 -42.84 -46.84 -44.44
C GLU A 39 -42.01 -47.16 -43.19
N ILE A 40 -41.94 -48.44 -42.78
CA ILE A 40 -41.07 -48.90 -41.68
C ILE A 40 -39.60 -48.62 -41.99
N ALA A 41 -39.12 -48.90 -43.21
CA ALA A 41 -37.74 -48.62 -43.61
C ALA A 41 -37.41 -47.13 -43.57
N SER A 42 -38.31 -46.29 -44.10
CA SER A 42 -38.15 -44.84 -44.10
C SER A 42 -38.07 -44.29 -42.67
N ILE A 43 -39.04 -44.62 -41.80
CA ILE A 43 -39.06 -44.17 -40.40
C ILE A 43 -37.82 -44.68 -39.65
N PHE A 44 -37.42 -45.95 -39.88
CA PHE A 44 -36.21 -46.49 -39.28
C PHE A 44 -34.97 -45.70 -39.70
N ASN A 45 -34.80 -45.42 -41.00
CA ASN A 45 -33.66 -44.67 -41.53
C ASN A 45 -33.65 -43.22 -41.01
N GLU A 46 -34.81 -42.58 -40.86
CA GLU A 46 -34.94 -41.25 -40.24
C GLU A 46 -34.50 -41.28 -38.77
N VAL A 47 -34.94 -42.27 -38.00
CA VAL A 47 -34.55 -42.45 -36.60
C VAL A 47 -33.05 -42.72 -36.47
N VAL A 48 -32.47 -43.54 -37.34
CA VAL A 48 -31.03 -43.78 -37.38
C VAL A 48 -30.28 -42.48 -37.67
N SER A 49 -30.71 -41.71 -38.67
CA SER A 49 -30.08 -40.43 -39.04
C SER A 49 -30.18 -39.40 -37.92
N LEU A 50 -31.32 -39.32 -37.23
CA LEU A 50 -31.51 -38.42 -36.09
C LEU A 50 -30.57 -38.76 -34.92
N ASN A 51 -30.37 -40.05 -34.63
CA ASN A 51 -29.42 -40.48 -33.59
C ASN A 51 -27.96 -40.18 -33.98
N GLU A 52 -27.61 -40.32 -35.26
CA GLU A 52 -26.30 -39.96 -35.79
C GLU A 52 -26.02 -38.45 -35.61
N GLU A 53 -26.94 -37.60 -36.09
CA GLU A 53 -26.82 -36.14 -35.94
C GLU A 53 -26.74 -35.71 -34.48
N MET A 54 -27.54 -36.32 -33.59
CA MET A 54 -27.52 -36.00 -32.17
C MET A 54 -26.18 -36.38 -31.51
N THR A 55 -25.63 -37.53 -31.86
CA THR A 55 -24.33 -37.99 -31.34
C THR A 55 -23.21 -37.05 -31.79
N GLN A 56 -23.16 -36.72 -33.09
CA GLN A 56 -22.19 -35.77 -33.63
C GLN A 56 -22.32 -34.39 -32.98
N GLU A 57 -23.55 -33.94 -32.71
CA GLU A 57 -23.79 -32.65 -32.07
C GLU A 57 -23.33 -32.62 -30.61
N PHE A 58 -23.54 -33.69 -29.85
CA PHE A 58 -23.01 -33.80 -28.49
C PHE A 58 -21.49 -33.86 -28.45
N GLU A 59 -20.86 -34.57 -29.38
CA GLU A 59 -19.39 -34.57 -29.53
C GLU A 59 -18.86 -33.16 -29.84
N ARG A 60 -19.53 -32.46 -30.76
CA ARG A 60 -19.20 -31.07 -31.11
C ARG A 60 -19.33 -30.15 -29.90
N LEU A 61 -20.44 -30.20 -29.16
CA LEU A 61 -20.64 -29.38 -27.97
C LEU A 61 -19.62 -29.69 -26.88
N SER A 62 -19.32 -30.96 -26.65
CA SER A 62 -18.29 -31.38 -25.70
C SER A 62 -16.92 -30.77 -26.03
N LYS A 63 -16.55 -30.72 -27.31
CA LYS A 63 -15.32 -30.07 -27.75
C LYS A 63 -15.40 -28.55 -27.63
N VAL A 64 -16.42 -27.93 -28.22
CA VAL A 64 -16.51 -26.47 -28.40
C VAL A 64 -16.82 -25.75 -27.09
N VAL A 65 -17.80 -26.23 -26.32
CA VAL A 65 -18.18 -25.64 -25.04
C VAL A 65 -17.27 -26.17 -23.93
N GLY A 66 -17.09 -27.49 -23.86
CA GLY A 66 -16.35 -28.13 -22.77
C GLY A 66 -14.84 -27.94 -22.81
N LYS A 67 -14.20 -28.09 -23.98
CA LYS A 67 -12.72 -27.99 -24.10
C LYS A 67 -12.25 -26.61 -24.54
N GLU A 68 -12.93 -26.00 -25.51
CA GLU A 68 -12.53 -24.70 -26.05
C GLU A 68 -13.13 -23.51 -25.27
N GLY A 69 -14.07 -23.76 -24.33
CA GLY A 69 -14.67 -22.71 -23.50
C GLY A 69 -15.58 -21.74 -24.26
N LYS A 70 -16.03 -22.09 -25.47
CA LYS A 70 -16.94 -21.25 -26.28
C LYS A 70 -18.39 -21.40 -25.80
N ILE A 71 -18.65 -20.90 -24.59
CA ILE A 71 -19.92 -21.04 -23.85
C ILE A 71 -21.14 -20.35 -24.52
N THR A 72 -20.93 -19.53 -25.54
CA THR A 72 -22.01 -18.94 -26.35
C THR A 72 -22.58 -19.89 -27.41
N GLN A 73 -21.93 -21.03 -27.63
CA GLN A 73 -22.36 -22.01 -28.62
C GLN A 73 -23.54 -22.83 -28.10
N ARG A 74 -24.45 -23.20 -29.00
CA ARG A 74 -25.67 -23.96 -28.69
C ARG A 74 -25.80 -25.17 -29.61
N GLY A 75 -26.43 -26.19 -29.07
CA GLY A 75 -26.78 -27.44 -29.72
C GLY A 75 -27.94 -27.28 -30.69
N ARG A 76 -27.83 -27.86 -31.90
CA ARG A 76 -28.93 -27.94 -32.86
C ARG A 76 -28.87 -29.23 -33.66
N VAL A 77 -30.00 -29.94 -33.69
CA VAL A 77 -30.20 -31.15 -34.50
C VAL A 77 -31.37 -30.89 -35.46
N LYS A 78 -31.24 -31.25 -36.74
CA LYS A 78 -32.31 -31.02 -37.72
C LYS A 78 -33.42 -32.03 -37.49
N ASN A 79 -34.67 -31.62 -37.73
CA ASN A 79 -35.87 -32.47 -37.58
C ASN A 79 -36.10 -33.08 -36.18
N ALA A 80 -35.33 -32.69 -35.16
CA ALA A 80 -35.61 -33.06 -33.77
C ALA A 80 -36.95 -32.46 -33.33
N ARG A 81 -37.91 -33.32 -32.97
CA ARG A 81 -39.24 -32.93 -32.48
C ARG A 81 -39.57 -33.71 -31.20
N GLY A 82 -40.49 -33.17 -30.40
CA GLY A 82 -40.98 -33.83 -29.19
C GLY A 82 -39.88 -34.08 -28.15
N GLY A 83 -39.69 -35.34 -27.75
CA GLY A 83 -38.67 -35.70 -26.75
C GLY A 83 -37.24 -35.36 -27.19
N TRP A 84 -36.92 -35.48 -28.49
CA TRP A 84 -35.60 -35.17 -29.03
C TRP A 84 -35.29 -33.67 -28.98
N GLU A 85 -36.28 -32.84 -29.29
CA GLU A 85 -36.16 -31.39 -29.15
C GLU A 85 -35.95 -31.00 -27.68
N SER A 86 -36.71 -31.65 -26.79
CA SER A 86 -36.60 -31.43 -25.33
C SER A 86 -35.22 -31.83 -24.80
N ALA A 87 -34.60 -32.89 -25.35
CA ALA A 87 -33.25 -33.30 -24.98
C ALA A 87 -32.18 -32.26 -25.37
N ILE A 88 -32.21 -31.76 -26.61
CA ILE A 88 -31.30 -30.69 -27.06
C ILE A 88 -31.54 -29.40 -26.27
N ARG A 89 -32.80 -29.06 -26.01
CA ARG A 89 -33.17 -27.90 -25.20
C ARG A 89 -32.59 -28.01 -23.79
N SER A 90 -32.70 -29.18 -23.15
CA SER A 90 -32.16 -29.41 -21.81
C SER A 90 -30.64 -29.20 -21.76
N VAL A 91 -29.90 -29.65 -22.79
CA VAL A 91 -28.45 -29.41 -22.88
C VAL A 91 -28.16 -27.92 -23.07
N ASN A 92 -28.93 -27.22 -23.90
CA ASN A 92 -28.78 -25.79 -24.11
C ASN A 92 -29.07 -24.96 -22.85
N GLU A 93 -30.11 -25.33 -22.10
CA GLU A 93 -30.46 -24.73 -20.81
C GLU A 93 -29.31 -24.93 -19.79
N LEU A 94 -28.73 -26.13 -19.70
CA LEU A 94 -27.56 -26.36 -18.85
C LEU A 94 -26.35 -25.50 -19.24
N ILE A 95 -26.09 -25.35 -20.54
CA ILE A 95 -25.01 -24.46 -21.00
C ILE A 95 -25.31 -23.01 -20.60
N GLU A 96 -26.55 -22.56 -20.79
CA GLU A 96 -26.99 -21.21 -20.43
C GLU A 96 -26.88 -20.93 -18.93
N ASP A 97 -27.36 -21.85 -18.09
CA ASP A 97 -27.28 -21.76 -16.63
C ASP A 97 -25.83 -21.69 -16.12
N MET A 98 -24.86 -22.21 -16.88
CA MET A 98 -23.43 -22.11 -16.55
C MET A 98 -22.76 -20.84 -17.08
N VAL A 99 -23.29 -20.22 -18.15
CA VAL A 99 -22.69 -19.04 -18.78
C VAL A 99 -22.72 -17.83 -17.87
N GLN A 100 -23.89 -17.54 -17.30
CA GLN A 100 -24.12 -16.29 -16.60
C GLN A 100 -23.32 -16.16 -15.30
N PRO A 101 -23.26 -17.18 -14.40
CA PRO A 101 -22.40 -17.10 -13.22
C PRO A 101 -20.91 -16.99 -13.57
N THR A 102 -20.47 -17.69 -14.62
CA THR A 102 -19.06 -17.65 -15.06
C THR A 102 -18.69 -16.27 -15.60
N ALA A 103 -19.59 -15.63 -16.34
CA ALA A 103 -19.41 -14.27 -16.82
C ALA A 103 -19.34 -13.26 -15.67
N GLU A 104 -20.19 -13.39 -14.65
CA GLU A 104 -20.17 -12.53 -13.47
C GLU A 104 -18.87 -12.65 -12.67
N VAL A 105 -18.35 -13.87 -12.47
CA VAL A 105 -17.05 -14.07 -11.82
C VAL A 105 -15.94 -13.38 -12.61
N SER A 106 -15.92 -13.54 -13.94
CA SER A 106 -14.94 -12.88 -14.81
C SER A 106 -15.03 -11.35 -14.74
N ARG A 107 -16.24 -10.80 -14.69
CA ARG A 107 -16.48 -9.36 -14.56
C ARG A 107 -15.90 -8.80 -13.26
N VAL A 108 -16.19 -9.44 -12.12
CA VAL A 108 -15.72 -8.98 -10.81
C VAL A 108 -14.20 -9.09 -10.70
N ILE A 109 -13.61 -10.22 -11.12
CA ILE A 109 -12.16 -10.39 -11.13
C ILE A 109 -11.50 -9.34 -12.04
N GLY A 110 -12.09 -9.08 -13.22
CA GLY A 110 -11.61 -8.05 -14.13
C GLY A 110 -11.69 -6.63 -13.56
N ALA A 111 -12.70 -6.33 -12.75
CA ALA A 111 -12.83 -5.06 -12.04
C ALA A 111 -11.75 -4.92 -10.94
N VAL A 112 -11.58 -5.96 -10.12
CA VAL A 112 -10.53 -6.01 -9.07
C VAL A 112 -9.14 -5.83 -9.68
N ALA A 113 -8.86 -6.48 -10.82
CA ALA A 113 -7.60 -6.34 -11.52
C ALA A 113 -7.33 -4.91 -12.03
N LYS A 114 -8.38 -4.12 -12.26
CA LYS A 114 -8.30 -2.69 -12.61
C LYS A 114 -8.29 -1.76 -11.38
N GLY A 115 -8.34 -2.33 -10.17
CA GLY A 115 -8.39 -1.59 -8.92
C GLY A 115 -9.78 -1.13 -8.49
N ASP A 116 -10.85 -1.55 -9.18
CA ASP A 116 -12.22 -1.27 -8.76
C ASP A 116 -12.70 -2.33 -7.76
N LEU A 117 -12.55 -2.00 -6.48
CA LEU A 117 -12.97 -2.84 -5.34
C LEU A 117 -14.41 -2.55 -4.88
N SER A 118 -15.15 -1.71 -5.60
CA SER A 118 -16.57 -1.45 -5.32
C SER A 118 -17.48 -2.53 -5.91
N GLN A 119 -16.97 -3.29 -6.88
CA GLN A 119 -17.70 -4.37 -7.53
C GLN A 119 -17.75 -5.61 -6.66
N SER A 120 -18.92 -6.24 -6.60
CA SER A 120 -19.12 -7.53 -5.91
C SER A 120 -19.86 -8.51 -6.82
N MET A 121 -19.74 -9.79 -6.49
CA MET A 121 -20.53 -10.86 -7.08
C MET A 121 -21.96 -10.76 -6.57
N THR A 122 -22.92 -10.73 -7.49
CA THR A 122 -24.33 -10.84 -7.13
C THR A 122 -24.63 -12.26 -6.66
N VAL A 123 -25.33 -12.38 -5.52
CA VAL A 123 -25.79 -13.68 -4.99
C VAL A 123 -27.13 -14.12 -5.60
N GLU A 124 -27.69 -13.28 -6.46
CA GLU A 124 -28.89 -13.54 -7.25
C GLU A 124 -28.63 -13.17 -8.71
N ILE A 125 -29.21 -13.95 -9.60
CA ILE A 125 -29.12 -13.79 -11.05
C ILE A 125 -30.53 -13.99 -11.62
N ASP A 126 -31.04 -13.01 -12.36
CA ASP A 126 -32.41 -12.98 -12.93
C ASP A 126 -33.52 -13.32 -11.92
N GLY A 127 -33.40 -12.78 -10.70
CA GLY A 127 -34.34 -12.98 -9.60
C GLY A 127 -34.27 -14.35 -8.94
N ARG A 128 -33.26 -15.18 -9.28
CA ARG A 128 -33.02 -16.48 -8.66
C ARG A 128 -31.74 -16.45 -7.82
N PRO A 129 -31.77 -16.91 -6.57
CA PRO A 129 -30.56 -16.99 -5.76
C PRO A 129 -29.62 -18.06 -6.32
N LEU A 130 -28.33 -17.73 -6.35
CA LEU A 130 -27.27 -18.70 -6.61
C LEU A 130 -27.34 -19.83 -5.57
N ARG A 131 -27.12 -21.06 -6.02
CA ARG A 131 -27.14 -22.27 -5.17
C ARG A 131 -25.90 -23.11 -5.40
N GLY A 132 -25.65 -24.02 -4.45
CA GLY A 132 -24.55 -24.98 -4.54
C GLY A 132 -23.20 -24.31 -4.73
N GLU A 133 -22.43 -24.81 -5.70
CA GLU A 133 -21.06 -24.35 -5.93
C GLU A 133 -20.98 -22.90 -6.43
N PHE A 134 -21.94 -22.43 -7.23
CA PHE A 134 -21.94 -21.04 -7.69
C PHE A 134 -22.10 -20.05 -6.53
N LEU A 135 -22.96 -20.36 -5.55
CA LEU A 135 -23.09 -19.55 -4.34
C LEU A 135 -21.79 -19.54 -3.53
N ARG A 136 -21.14 -20.70 -3.41
CA ARG A 136 -19.87 -20.83 -2.70
C ARG A 136 -18.77 -19.98 -3.36
N ILE A 137 -18.63 -20.08 -4.69
CA ILE A 137 -17.69 -19.27 -5.46
C ILE A 137 -17.98 -17.79 -5.25
N GLY A 138 -19.24 -17.38 -5.36
CA GLY A 138 -19.61 -15.97 -5.15
C GLY A 138 -19.27 -15.46 -3.76
N LYS A 139 -19.50 -16.25 -2.71
CA LYS A 139 -19.10 -15.90 -1.34
C LYS A 139 -17.59 -15.78 -1.17
N VAL A 140 -16.82 -16.68 -1.77
CA VAL A 140 -15.34 -16.64 -1.72
C VAL A 140 -14.80 -15.41 -2.46
N VAL A 141 -15.33 -15.12 -3.65
CA VAL A 141 -14.98 -13.92 -4.42
C VAL A 141 -15.31 -12.66 -3.61
N ASN A 142 -16.51 -12.55 -3.04
CA ASN A 142 -16.88 -11.40 -2.21
C ASN A 142 -15.98 -11.26 -0.98
N THR A 143 -15.65 -12.36 -0.30
CA THR A 143 -14.72 -12.32 0.84
C THR A 143 -13.34 -11.79 0.42
N MET A 144 -12.85 -12.18 -0.75
CA MET A 144 -11.58 -11.69 -1.28
C MET A 144 -11.65 -10.19 -1.63
N VAL A 145 -12.74 -9.73 -2.27
CA VAL A 145 -12.96 -8.30 -2.54
C VAL A 145 -13.03 -7.50 -1.24
N ASP A 146 -13.76 -7.98 -0.24
CA ASP A 146 -13.91 -7.31 1.05
C ASP A 146 -12.57 -7.17 1.78
N GLN A 147 -11.73 -8.22 1.74
CA GLN A 147 -10.39 -8.19 2.31
C GLN A 147 -9.49 -7.17 1.59
N LEU A 148 -9.52 -7.15 0.26
CA LEU A 148 -8.77 -6.18 -0.54
C LEU A 148 -9.21 -4.75 -0.25
N ASN A 149 -10.52 -4.51 -0.22
CA ASN A 149 -11.09 -3.19 0.01
C ASN A 149 -10.77 -2.69 1.43
N GLY A 150 -10.91 -3.56 2.43
CA GLY A 150 -10.56 -3.25 3.81
C GLY A 150 -9.07 -2.92 3.98
N PHE A 151 -8.19 -3.68 3.34
CA PHE A 151 -6.75 -3.41 3.35
C PHE A 151 -6.41 -2.09 2.66
N ALA A 152 -6.93 -1.87 1.44
CA ALA A 152 -6.69 -0.65 0.68
C ALA A 152 -7.14 0.60 1.46
N SER A 153 -8.34 0.55 2.05
CA SER A 153 -8.88 1.64 2.87
C SER A 153 -7.98 1.95 4.07
N GLU A 154 -7.52 0.92 4.80
CA GLU A 154 -6.67 1.09 5.97
C GLU A 154 -5.28 1.62 5.61
N VAL A 155 -4.68 1.15 4.52
CA VAL A 155 -3.39 1.69 4.04
C VAL A 155 -3.53 3.14 3.63
N THR A 156 -4.57 3.51 2.88
CA THR A 156 -4.83 4.90 2.50
C THR A 156 -5.04 5.79 3.74
N ARG A 157 -5.79 5.29 4.73
CA ARG A 157 -6.02 6.02 5.99
C ARG A 157 -4.72 6.26 6.76
N VAL A 158 -3.91 5.22 6.98
CA VAL A 158 -2.64 5.34 7.72
C VAL A 158 -1.64 6.22 6.97
N ALA A 159 -1.54 6.08 5.65
CA ALA A 159 -0.68 6.93 4.83
C ALA A 159 -1.07 8.41 4.96
N ARG A 160 -2.37 8.71 4.94
CA ARG A 160 -2.89 10.07 5.15
C ARG A 160 -2.63 10.57 6.57
N GLU A 161 -2.98 9.81 7.60
CA GLU A 161 -2.82 10.22 8.99
C GLU A 161 -1.36 10.46 9.37
N VAL A 162 -0.49 9.48 9.10
CA VAL A 162 0.92 9.52 9.53
C VAL A 162 1.76 10.35 8.55
N GLY A 163 1.54 10.19 7.24
CA GLY A 163 2.37 10.80 6.20
C GLY A 163 1.95 12.22 5.82
N THR A 164 0.65 12.55 5.86
CA THR A 164 0.15 13.86 5.41
C THR A 164 -0.33 14.75 6.57
N GLU A 165 -1.13 14.19 7.49
CA GLU A 165 -1.71 14.96 8.59
C GLU A 165 -0.78 15.06 9.81
N GLY A 166 0.32 14.31 9.84
CA GLY A 166 1.27 14.29 10.96
C GLY A 166 0.68 13.72 12.26
N LYS A 167 -0.44 12.99 12.18
CA LYS A 167 -1.06 12.29 13.31
C LYS A 167 -0.26 11.01 13.60
N LEU A 168 0.81 11.18 14.37
CA LEU A 168 1.74 10.10 14.69
C LEU A 168 1.10 9.05 15.62
N GLY A 169 1.28 7.78 15.28
CA GLY A 169 0.74 6.63 16.02
C GLY A 169 -0.42 5.91 15.32
N GLY A 170 -0.82 6.36 14.13
CA GLY A 170 -1.78 5.64 13.29
C GLY A 170 -1.26 4.26 12.90
N GLN A 171 -2.14 3.26 13.01
CA GLN A 171 -1.85 1.86 12.64
C GLN A 171 -3.02 1.28 11.85
N ALA A 172 -2.71 0.44 10.88
CA ALA A 172 -3.67 -0.29 10.05
C ALA A 172 -4.26 -1.44 10.87
N ARG A 173 -5.59 -1.55 10.85
CA ARG A 173 -6.34 -2.60 11.53
C ARG A 173 -7.28 -3.31 10.55
N VAL A 174 -6.74 -4.28 9.84
CA VAL A 174 -7.50 -5.07 8.87
C VAL A 174 -8.00 -6.34 9.55
N LYS A 175 -9.32 -6.54 9.62
CA LYS A 175 -9.93 -7.72 10.25
C LYS A 175 -9.77 -8.95 9.34
N GLY A 176 -9.51 -10.12 9.95
CA GLY A 176 -9.52 -11.40 9.24
C GLY A 176 -8.38 -11.61 8.25
N VAL A 177 -7.29 -10.84 8.34
CA VAL A 177 -6.10 -11.04 7.51
C VAL A 177 -5.25 -12.19 8.03
N ALA A 178 -4.76 -13.01 7.10
CA ALA A 178 -3.84 -14.11 7.34
C ALA A 178 -2.85 -14.20 6.17
N GLY A 179 -1.74 -14.92 6.38
CA GLY A 179 -0.67 -15.07 5.38
C GLY A 179 -0.15 -13.71 4.91
N THR A 180 0.03 -13.55 3.59
CA THR A 180 0.58 -12.34 2.97
C THR A 180 -0.13 -11.05 3.39
N TRP A 181 -1.44 -11.09 3.61
CA TRP A 181 -2.21 -9.91 4.04
C TRP A 181 -1.83 -9.43 5.44
N LYS A 182 -1.54 -10.38 6.33
CA LYS A 182 -1.06 -10.07 7.68
C LYS A 182 0.34 -9.47 7.60
N ASP A 183 1.23 -10.11 6.84
CA ASP A 183 2.61 -9.64 6.70
C ASP A 183 2.68 -8.21 6.13
N LEU A 184 1.84 -7.90 5.13
CA LEU A 184 1.73 -6.54 4.59
C LEU A 184 1.21 -5.53 5.61
N THR A 185 0.18 -5.90 6.40
CA THR A 185 -0.36 -5.05 7.46
C THR A 185 0.68 -4.77 8.53
N ASP A 186 1.42 -5.80 8.96
CA ASP A 186 2.46 -5.70 9.97
C ASP A 186 3.64 -4.83 9.48
N ASN A 187 4.01 -4.93 8.20
CA ASN A 187 5.04 -4.08 7.60
C ASN A 187 4.63 -2.59 7.56
N VAL A 188 3.38 -2.28 7.16
CA VAL A 188 2.86 -0.90 7.20
C VAL A 188 2.86 -0.36 8.62
N ASN A 189 2.46 -1.18 9.59
CA ASN A 189 2.47 -0.80 11.01
C ASN A 189 3.88 -0.58 11.55
N ALA A 190 4.86 -1.40 11.16
CA ALA A 190 6.25 -1.22 11.53
C ALA A 190 6.82 0.09 10.98
N MET A 191 6.53 0.41 9.71
CA MET A 191 6.91 1.68 9.09
C MET A 191 6.31 2.87 9.83
N ALA A 192 4.99 2.85 10.07
CA ALA A 192 4.28 3.93 10.77
C ALA A 192 4.79 4.13 12.21
N THR A 193 5.08 3.03 12.93
CA THR A 193 5.61 3.05 14.29
C THR A 193 7.03 3.63 14.33
N ASN A 194 7.90 3.22 13.40
CA ASN A 194 9.26 3.73 13.30
C ASN A 194 9.27 5.24 13.00
N LEU A 195 8.53 5.69 11.98
CA LEU A 195 8.43 7.12 11.66
C LEU A 195 7.85 7.93 12.82
N THR A 196 6.81 7.43 13.46
CA THR A 196 6.20 8.05 14.65
C THR A 196 7.22 8.22 15.78
N GLY A 197 7.94 7.15 16.13
CA GLY A 197 8.93 7.18 17.21
C GLY A 197 10.07 8.16 16.91
N GLN A 198 10.57 8.15 15.68
CA GLN A 198 11.65 9.01 15.22
C GLN A 198 11.26 10.49 15.27
N VAL A 199 10.14 10.86 14.66
CA VAL A 199 9.69 12.27 14.60
C VAL A 199 9.31 12.78 16.00
N ARG A 200 8.67 11.96 16.84
CA ARG A 200 8.30 12.37 18.21
C ARG A 200 9.52 12.62 19.09
N ASN A 201 10.56 11.77 19.02
CA ASN A 201 11.82 12.02 19.75
C ASN A 201 12.50 13.32 19.31
N ILE A 202 12.53 13.59 18.01
CA ILE A 202 13.08 14.84 17.47
C ILE A 202 12.29 16.04 18.02
N ALA A 203 10.95 15.99 17.96
CA ALA A 203 10.10 17.05 18.46
C ALA A 203 10.28 17.32 19.97
N GLU A 204 10.46 16.26 20.77
CA GLU A 204 10.72 16.40 22.21
C GLU A 204 12.04 17.11 22.50
N VAL A 205 13.12 16.76 21.78
CA VAL A 205 14.43 17.38 21.97
C VAL A 205 14.44 18.82 21.48
N THR A 206 13.87 19.11 20.31
CA THR A 206 13.79 20.49 19.80
C THR A 206 12.92 21.38 20.68
N THR A 207 11.83 20.84 21.26
CA THR A 207 11.02 21.55 22.26
C THR A 207 11.79 21.82 23.55
N ALA A 208 12.60 20.86 24.01
CA ALA A 208 13.44 21.04 25.20
C ALA A 208 14.49 22.15 24.97
N VAL A 209 15.17 22.12 23.83
CA VAL A 209 16.12 23.17 23.42
C VAL A 209 15.45 24.53 23.36
N ALA A 210 14.24 24.63 22.78
CA ALA A 210 13.48 25.87 22.74
C ALA A 210 13.08 26.41 24.13
N ARG A 211 13.00 25.53 25.14
CA ARG A 211 12.76 25.89 26.55
C ARG A 211 14.06 26.12 27.35
N GLY A 212 15.22 26.05 26.69
CA GLY A 212 16.53 26.21 27.33
C GLY A 212 17.06 24.95 28.03
N ASP A 213 16.39 23.81 27.91
CA ASP A 213 16.88 22.52 28.41
C ASP A 213 17.79 21.86 27.36
N LEU A 214 19.09 22.13 27.50
CA LEU A 214 20.15 21.61 26.64
C LEU A 214 20.72 20.26 27.12
N SER A 215 20.12 19.67 28.16
CA SER A 215 20.54 18.36 28.68
C SER A 215 20.00 17.19 27.85
N LYS A 216 18.96 17.42 27.04
CA LYS A 216 18.30 16.38 26.24
C LYS A 216 18.97 16.18 24.88
N LYS A 217 19.10 14.92 24.50
CA LYS A 217 19.58 14.50 23.17
C LYS A 217 18.66 13.46 22.57
N ILE A 218 18.71 13.35 21.25
CA ILE A 218 18.05 12.25 20.53
C ILE A 218 18.89 11.00 20.77
N THR A 219 18.32 9.99 21.43
CA THR A 219 19.02 8.74 21.78
C THR A 219 18.57 7.55 20.93
N VAL A 220 17.33 7.57 20.44
CA VAL A 220 16.73 6.54 19.57
C VAL A 220 17.66 6.11 18.43
N GLU A 221 17.75 4.80 18.20
CA GLU A 221 18.49 4.21 17.09
C GLU A 221 17.77 4.48 15.77
N VAL A 222 18.51 5.06 14.82
CA VAL A 222 18.01 5.49 13.52
C VAL A 222 19.08 5.24 12.46
N LYS A 223 18.65 5.13 11.21
CA LYS A 223 19.52 4.83 10.06
C LYS A 223 19.22 5.80 8.92
N GLY A 224 20.12 5.88 7.94
CA GLY A 224 19.96 6.71 6.75
C GLY A 224 19.82 8.20 7.07
N GLU A 225 18.94 8.89 6.35
CA GLU A 225 18.73 10.35 6.49
C GLU A 225 18.30 10.76 7.91
N ILE A 226 17.58 9.90 8.63
CA ILE A 226 17.18 10.20 10.01
C ILE A 226 18.38 10.15 10.97
N LEU A 227 19.40 9.34 10.69
CA LEU A 227 20.65 9.35 11.46
C LEU A 227 21.44 10.65 11.25
N GLU A 228 21.51 11.13 10.01
CA GLU A 228 22.13 12.41 9.71
C GLU A 228 21.41 13.57 10.41
N LEU A 229 20.07 13.56 10.38
CA LEU A 229 19.25 14.54 11.10
C LEU A 229 19.48 14.47 12.62
N LYS A 230 19.48 13.27 13.21
CA LYS A 230 19.81 13.05 14.63
C LYS A 230 21.17 13.65 14.98
N ASN A 231 22.20 13.36 14.20
CA ASN A 231 23.56 13.83 14.46
C ASN A 231 23.66 15.35 14.35
N THR A 232 22.99 15.93 13.35
CA THR A 232 22.94 17.39 13.14
C THR A 232 22.29 18.09 14.33
N ILE A 233 21.13 17.60 14.77
CA ILE A 233 20.43 18.18 15.93
C ILE A 233 21.25 18.00 17.20
N ASN A 234 21.81 16.81 17.47
CA ASN A 234 22.62 16.58 18.66
C ASN A 234 23.89 17.46 18.68
N THR A 235 24.53 17.68 17.53
CA THR A 235 25.67 18.61 17.42
C THR A 235 25.26 20.04 17.73
N MET A 236 24.09 20.47 17.24
CA MET A 236 23.54 21.79 17.56
C MET A 236 23.25 21.95 19.06
N VAL A 237 22.70 20.93 19.72
CA VAL A 237 22.52 20.93 21.18
C VAL A 237 23.86 21.05 21.91
N ASP A 238 24.88 20.31 21.47
CA ASP A 238 26.22 20.36 22.08
C ASP A 238 26.88 21.74 21.96
N GLN A 239 26.80 22.36 20.78
CA GLN A 239 27.31 23.71 20.54
C GLN A 239 26.59 24.74 21.41
N LEU A 240 25.26 24.67 21.49
CA LEU A 240 24.45 25.54 22.36
C LEU A 240 24.83 25.39 23.83
N ASN A 241 24.99 24.15 24.29
CA ASN A 241 25.31 23.86 25.68
C ASN A 241 26.71 24.37 26.05
N GLY A 242 27.70 24.13 25.18
CA GLY A 242 29.05 24.64 25.34
C GLY A 242 29.09 26.17 25.38
N PHE A 243 28.38 26.83 24.47
CA PHE A 243 28.28 28.29 24.46
C PHE A 243 27.62 28.85 25.72
N ALA A 244 26.48 28.28 26.14
CA ALA A 244 25.77 28.72 27.35
C ALA A 244 26.64 28.59 28.61
N SER A 245 27.39 27.49 28.73
CA SER A 245 28.33 27.28 29.82
C SER A 245 29.46 28.32 29.81
N GLU A 246 30.08 28.56 28.66
CA GLU A 246 31.20 29.49 28.53
C GLU A 246 30.79 30.94 28.78
N VAL A 247 29.65 31.37 28.26
CA VAL A 247 29.12 32.72 28.54
C VAL A 247 28.83 32.90 30.03
N THR A 248 28.22 31.90 30.67
CA THR A 248 27.95 31.94 32.11
C THR A 248 29.24 32.02 32.93
N ARG A 249 30.26 31.24 32.54
CA ARG A 249 31.57 31.24 33.18
C ARG A 249 32.27 32.59 33.06
N VAL A 250 32.39 33.14 31.84
CA VAL A 250 33.05 34.44 31.61
C VAL A 250 32.31 35.58 32.31
N ALA A 251 30.96 35.59 32.25
CA ALA A 251 30.16 36.59 32.95
C ALA A 251 30.41 36.55 34.47
N ARG A 252 30.53 35.36 35.06
CA ARG A 252 30.86 35.19 36.47
C ARG A 252 32.30 35.61 36.79
N GLU A 253 33.29 35.14 36.04
CA GLU A 253 34.70 35.43 36.28
C GLU A 253 35.01 36.92 36.15
N VAL A 254 34.64 37.53 35.02
CA VAL A 254 34.95 38.93 34.72
C VAL A 254 34.00 39.88 35.44
N GLY A 255 32.70 39.58 35.46
CA GLY A 255 31.67 40.48 35.98
C GLY A 255 31.42 40.38 37.48
N THR A 256 31.54 39.19 38.08
CA THR A 256 31.22 38.98 39.51
C THR A 256 32.47 38.77 40.37
N GLU A 257 33.39 37.91 39.93
CA GLU A 257 34.59 37.55 40.70
C GLU A 257 35.76 38.54 40.48
N GLY A 258 35.66 39.44 39.49
CA GLY A 258 36.70 40.40 39.17
C GLY A 258 37.99 39.77 38.63
N LYS A 259 37.94 38.51 38.18
CA LYS A 259 39.04 37.81 37.52
C LYS A 259 39.13 38.27 36.07
N LEU A 260 39.86 39.37 35.88
CA LEU A 260 40.02 40.00 34.58
C LEU A 260 40.89 39.15 33.63
N GLY A 261 40.52 39.10 32.36
CA GLY A 261 41.21 38.33 31.30
C GLY A 261 40.58 36.98 30.98
N GLY A 262 39.42 36.65 31.57
CA GLY A 262 38.66 35.45 31.19
C GLY A 262 38.06 35.58 29.79
N GLN A 263 38.25 34.57 28.94
CA GLN A 263 37.70 34.49 27.59
C GLN A 263 36.91 33.20 27.41
N ALA A 264 35.83 33.27 26.64
CA ALA A 264 35.00 32.15 26.24
C ALA A 264 35.72 31.36 25.14
N ARG A 265 35.77 30.04 25.31
CA ARG A 265 36.33 29.12 24.31
C ARG A 265 35.31 28.02 24.02
N VAL A 266 34.60 28.17 22.91
CA VAL A 266 33.63 27.19 22.44
C VAL A 266 34.22 26.43 21.25
N GLU A 267 34.36 25.11 21.36
CA GLU A 267 34.92 24.28 20.30
C GLU A 267 33.90 24.02 19.18
N GLY A 268 34.37 23.95 17.93
CA GLY A 268 33.54 23.57 16.79
C GLY A 268 32.47 24.59 16.37
N VAL A 269 32.53 25.83 16.86
CA VAL A 269 31.61 26.90 16.44
C VAL A 269 32.05 27.54 15.12
N ALA A 270 31.05 27.86 14.29
CA ALA A 270 31.22 28.57 13.02
C ALA A 270 30.03 29.51 12.78
N GLY A 271 30.17 30.44 11.84
CA GLY A 271 29.12 31.42 11.51
C GLY A 271 28.68 32.23 12.74
N THR A 272 27.37 32.39 12.93
CA THR A 272 26.80 33.18 14.02
C THR A 272 27.30 32.76 15.41
N TRP A 273 27.55 31.47 15.64
CA TRP A 273 28.07 30.99 16.93
C TRP A 273 29.46 31.50 17.24
N LYS A 274 30.30 31.58 16.21
CA LYS A 274 31.64 32.15 16.33
C LYS A 274 31.55 33.66 16.59
N ASP A 275 30.74 34.36 15.82
CA ASP A 275 30.56 35.81 15.98
C ASP A 275 30.08 36.17 17.39
N LEU A 276 29.16 35.40 17.97
CA LEU A 276 28.70 35.59 19.35
C LEU A 276 29.81 35.35 20.37
N THR A 277 30.63 34.32 20.18
CA THR A 277 31.78 34.01 21.06
C THR A 277 32.82 35.13 21.01
N ASP A 278 33.15 35.60 19.81
CA ASP A 278 34.11 36.68 19.59
C ASP A 278 33.61 38.01 20.19
N ASN A 279 32.31 38.30 20.11
CA ASN A 279 31.71 39.47 20.75
C ASN A 279 31.76 39.42 22.29
N VAL A 280 31.52 38.25 22.90
CA VAL A 280 31.65 38.07 24.36
C VAL A 280 33.10 38.27 24.80
N ASN A 281 34.05 37.76 24.02
CA ASN A 281 35.48 37.95 24.27
C ASN A 281 35.89 39.42 24.15
N LEU A 282 35.43 40.11 23.11
CA LEU A 282 35.68 41.55 22.94
C LEU A 282 35.14 42.36 24.13
N MET A 283 33.95 42.03 24.63
CA MET A 283 33.38 42.67 25.81
C MET A 283 34.23 42.41 27.06
N ALA A 284 34.64 41.15 27.28
CA ALA A 284 35.48 40.76 28.42
C ALA A 284 36.87 41.43 28.38
N ASP A 285 37.48 41.52 27.21
CA ASP A 285 38.77 42.18 26.99
C ASP A 285 38.68 43.70 27.25
N ASN A 286 37.61 44.34 26.75
CA ASN A 286 37.36 45.76 27.00
C ASN A 286 37.20 46.04 28.50
N LEU A 287 36.36 45.27 29.21
CA LEU A 287 36.19 45.41 30.66
C LEU A 287 37.49 45.18 31.42
N THR A 288 38.26 44.16 31.01
CA THR A 288 39.57 43.83 31.59
C THR A 288 40.57 44.98 31.45
N GLY A 289 40.73 45.51 30.24
CA GLY A 289 41.66 46.60 29.97
C GLY A 289 41.26 47.89 30.70
N GLN A 290 39.96 48.21 30.69
CA GLN A 290 39.43 49.40 31.35
C GLN A 290 39.64 49.35 32.86
N VAL A 291 39.22 48.25 33.52
CA VAL A 291 39.31 48.14 34.98
C VAL A 291 40.76 48.04 35.46
N ARG A 292 41.64 47.32 34.75
CA ARG A 292 43.08 47.27 35.11
C ARG A 292 43.73 48.64 35.03
N ASN A 293 43.50 49.39 33.96
CA ASN A 293 44.13 50.71 33.80
C ASN A 293 43.63 51.72 34.84
N ILE A 294 42.34 51.68 35.17
CA ILE A 294 41.77 52.46 36.28
C ILE A 294 42.44 52.06 37.60
N ALA A 295 42.52 50.76 37.92
CA ALA A 295 43.12 50.29 39.15
C ALA A 295 44.60 50.68 39.28
N GLU A 296 45.38 50.62 38.19
CA GLU A 296 46.78 51.05 38.14
C GLU A 296 46.92 52.55 38.46
N VAL A 297 46.12 53.39 37.81
CA VAL A 297 46.17 54.85 38.01
C VAL A 297 45.69 55.23 39.42
N THR A 298 44.58 54.66 39.89
CA THR A 298 44.09 54.90 41.25
C THR A 298 45.10 54.45 42.32
N THR A 299 45.82 53.35 42.08
CA THR A 299 46.90 52.91 42.97
C THR A 299 48.07 53.88 42.97
N ALA A 300 48.46 54.42 41.82
CA ALA A 300 49.51 55.43 41.72
C ALA A 300 49.14 56.71 42.46
N VAL A 301 47.91 57.20 42.26
CA VAL A 301 47.35 58.36 42.97
C VAL A 301 47.35 58.13 44.48
N ALA A 302 46.91 56.96 44.95
CA ALA A 302 46.92 56.62 46.37
C ALA A 302 48.33 56.55 46.98
N ARG A 303 49.36 56.31 46.16
CA ARG A 303 50.78 56.34 46.54
C ARG A 303 51.43 57.73 46.37
N GLY A 304 50.67 58.73 45.96
CA GLY A 304 51.14 60.11 45.77
C GLY A 304 51.74 60.42 44.39
N ASP A 305 51.69 59.49 43.44
CA ASP A 305 52.13 59.72 42.05
C ASP A 305 50.95 60.19 41.19
N LEU A 306 50.82 61.51 41.06
CA LEU A 306 49.80 62.18 40.24
C LEU A 306 50.21 62.30 38.76
N SER A 307 51.37 61.77 38.36
CA SER A 307 51.82 61.84 36.97
C SER A 307 51.11 60.82 36.06
N LYS A 308 50.49 59.78 36.63
CA LYS A 308 49.78 58.73 35.89
C LYS A 308 48.39 59.18 35.47
N LYS A 309 48.01 58.82 34.24
CA LYS A 309 46.69 59.06 33.67
C LYS A 309 46.15 57.78 33.06
N ILE A 310 44.83 57.64 33.06
CA ILE A 310 44.13 56.59 32.32
C ILE A 310 44.30 56.92 30.83
N THR A 311 44.92 56.01 30.08
CA THR A 311 45.23 56.20 28.66
C THR A 311 44.37 55.35 27.74
N VAL A 312 43.78 54.27 28.25
CA VAL A 312 42.94 53.35 27.46
C VAL A 312 41.78 54.09 26.77
N GLU A 313 41.48 53.67 25.53
CA GLU A 313 40.34 54.20 24.78
C GLU A 313 39.05 53.65 25.39
N VAL A 314 38.16 54.57 25.75
CA VAL A 314 36.90 54.25 26.44
C VAL A 314 35.78 55.06 25.80
N LYS A 315 34.55 54.59 25.93
CA LYS A 315 33.34 55.22 25.39
C LYS A 315 32.25 55.24 26.46
N GLY A 316 31.26 56.14 26.30
CA GLY A 316 30.13 56.26 27.22
C GLY A 316 30.55 56.68 28.63
N GLU A 317 29.89 56.12 29.65
CA GLU A 317 30.09 56.43 31.07
C GLU A 317 31.55 56.25 31.54
N ILE A 318 32.29 55.32 30.94
CA ILE A 318 33.70 55.08 31.29
C ILE A 318 34.59 56.28 30.87
N VAL A 319 34.21 57.06 29.84
CA VAL A 319 34.92 58.31 29.47
C VAL A 319 34.81 59.36 30.56
N GLU A 320 33.62 59.51 31.14
CA GLU A 320 33.39 60.47 32.22
C GLU A 320 34.24 60.12 33.42
N LEU A 321 34.24 58.84 33.82
CA LEU A 321 35.10 58.32 34.89
C LEU A 321 36.60 58.58 34.61
N LYS A 322 37.05 58.29 33.38
CA LYS A 322 38.43 58.57 32.94
C LYS A 322 38.78 60.06 33.10
N ASN A 323 37.90 60.95 32.67
CA ASN A 323 38.15 62.40 32.73
C ASN A 323 38.18 62.92 34.16
N THR A 324 37.29 62.43 35.03
CA THR A 324 37.28 62.78 36.45
C THR A 324 38.57 62.34 37.15
N ILE A 325 39.05 61.12 36.90
CA ILE A 325 40.29 60.62 37.52
C ILE A 325 41.54 61.33 36.96
N ASN A 326 41.52 61.76 35.70
CA ASN A 326 42.65 62.41 35.03
C ASN A 326 42.78 63.93 35.30
N THR A 327 41.84 64.51 36.05
CA THR A 327 41.82 65.93 36.47
C THR A 327 42.65 66.10 37.74
#